data_AF-A0A397V0M5-F1
#
_entry.id   AF-A0A397V0M5-F1
#
_cell.length_a   1.000
_cell.length_b   1.000
_cell.length_c   1.000
_cell.angle_alpha   90.00
_cell.angle_beta   90.00
_cell.angle_gamma   90.00
#
_symmetry.space_group_name_H-M   'P 1'
#
loop_
_entity.id
_entity.type
_entity.pdbx_description
1 polymer ?
#
loop_
_entity_poly.entity_id
_entity_poly.type
_entity_poly.pdbx_seq_one_letter_code
_entity_poly.pdbx_strand_id
1 'polypeptide(L)' 'MIFYTKNSKIKELQYYLPNNLNDLKNNLYPCIGLRSQDASVEANFGHKKFKYLSKYLFNIKFGA' A
#
# COMPACT_ATOMS: atom_id res chain seq x y z
N MET A 1 -6.38 -9.06 0.60
CA MET A 1 -6.27 -8.30 1.86
C MET A 1 -5.26 -7.17 1.66
N ILE A 2 -5.62 -5.92 1.94
CA ILE A 2 -4.78 -4.73 1.69
C ILE A 2 -4.52 -4.04 3.03
N PHE A 3 -3.27 -3.68 3.31
CA PHE A 3 -2.88 -2.90 4.48
C PHE A 3 -2.20 -1.61 4.04
N TYR A 4 -2.29 -0.56 4.85
CA TYR A 4 -1.60 0.69 4.64
C TYR A 4 -0.72 1.04 5.83
N THR A 5 0.31 1.85 5.58
CA THR A 5 1.24 2.28 6.62
C THR A 5 1.30 3.80 6.65
N LYS A 6 1.43 4.36 7.86
CA LYS A 6 1.73 5.80 8.04
C LYS A 6 2.93 5.90 8.97
N ASN A 7 4.01 6.49 8.49
CA ASN A 7 5.26 6.65 9.27
C ASN A 7 5.75 5.33 9.88
N SER A 8 5.79 4.28 9.06
CA SER A 8 6.26 2.94 9.45
C SER A 8 5.41 2.25 10.53
N LYS A 9 4.17 2.68 10.78
CA LYS A 9 3.21 1.94 11.59
C LYS A 9 2.12 1.38 10.68
N ILE A 10 1.88 0.07 10.76
CA ILE A 10 0.72 -0.55 10.11
C ILE A 10 -0.52 0.06 10.74
N LYS A 11 -1.42 0.51 9.89
CA LYS A 11 -2.79 0.76 10.31
C LYS A 11 -3.64 -0.30 9.65
N GLU A 12 -4.37 -1.05 10.47
CA GLU A 12 -5.36 -1.96 9.93
C GLU A 12 -6.45 -1.12 9.27
N LEU A 13 -6.62 -1.28 7.95
CA LEU A 13 -7.88 -0.99 7.30
C LEU A 13 -8.47 -2.36 7.02
N GLN A 14 -9.53 -2.71 7.72
CA GLN A 14 -10.47 -3.65 7.15
C GLN A 14 -11.26 -2.86 6.12
N TYR A 15 -10.73 -2.77 4.90
CA TYR A 15 -11.60 -2.45 3.79
C TYR A 15 -12.60 -3.61 3.73
N TYR A 16 -13.86 -3.35 4.05
CA TYR A 16 -14.96 -4.08 3.44
C TYR A 16 -14.90 -3.73 1.95
N LEU A 17 -13.95 -4.36 1.26
CA LEU A 17 -14.03 -4.49 -0.18
C LEU A 17 -15.41 -5.10 -0.41
N PRO A 18 -16.27 -4.50 -1.25
CA PRO A 18 -17.55 -5.12 -1.58
C PRO A 18 -17.27 -6.59 -1.89
N ASN A 19 -18.08 -7.50 -1.36
CA ASN A 19 -17.87 -8.96 -1.24
C ASN A 19 -17.35 -9.67 -2.51
N ASN A 20 -17.24 -8.96 -3.62
CA ASN A 20 -16.53 -9.29 -4.83
C ASN A 20 -15.02 -8.96 -4.75
N LEU A 21 -14.28 -9.66 -3.88
CA LEU A 21 -12.83 -9.83 -4.08
C LEU A 21 -12.50 -10.49 -5.44
N ASN A 22 -13.50 -11.12 -6.07
CA ASN A 22 -13.42 -11.59 -7.46
C ASN A 22 -13.20 -10.46 -8.48
N ASP A 23 -13.63 -9.23 -8.20
CA ASP A 23 -13.40 -8.09 -9.11
C ASP A 23 -11.95 -7.56 -8.99
N LEU A 24 -11.24 -7.95 -7.94
CA LEU A 24 -9.80 -7.72 -7.77
C LEU A 24 -8.93 -8.74 -8.53
N LYS A 25 -9.52 -9.69 -9.27
CA LYS A 25 -8.78 -10.68 -10.08
C LYS A 25 -8.02 -10.07 -11.27
N ASN A 26 -8.23 -8.79 -11.56
CA ASN A 26 -7.53 -8.09 -12.62
C ASN A 26 -6.19 -7.53 -12.13
N ASN A 27 -5.32 -7.15 -13.08
CA ASN A 27 -4.09 -6.42 -12.77
C ASN A 27 -4.42 -5.10 -12.06
N LEU A 28 -4.02 -4.99 -10.79
CA LEU A 28 -4.13 -3.75 -10.05
C LEU A 28 -2.92 -2.86 -10.33
N TYR A 29 -3.19 -1.59 -10.55
CA TYR A 29 -2.17 -0.58 -10.74
C TYR A 29 -2.17 0.38 -9.53
N PRO A 30 -1.00 0.86 -9.08
CA PRO A 30 -0.94 1.90 -8.06
C PRO A 30 -1.61 3.19 -8.55
N CYS A 31 -2.55 3.72 -7.79
CA CYS A 31 -3.30 4.94 -8.14
C CYS A 31 -3.20 5.99 -7.02
N ILE A 32 -3.03 7.26 -7.39
CA ILE A 32 -3.02 8.41 -6.47
C ILE A 32 -3.99 9.46 -7.01
N GLY A 33 -4.98 9.84 -6.22
CA GLY A 33 -5.91 10.94 -6.53
C GLY A 33 -5.58 12.18 -5.71
N LEU A 34 -5.52 13.35 -6.36
CA LEU A 34 -5.32 14.65 -5.72
C LEU A 34 -6.59 15.47 -5.86
N ARG A 35 -7.07 16.05 -4.76
CA ARG A 35 -8.27 16.91 -4.75
C ARG A 35 -7.93 18.40 -4.88
N SER A 36 -6.82 18.84 -4.27
CA SER A 36 -6.40 20.24 -4.30
C SER A 36 -5.47 20.50 -5.47
N GLN A 37 -5.57 21.69 -6.08
CA GLN A 37 -4.70 22.10 -7.19
C GLN A 37 -3.23 22.21 -6.77
N ASP A 38 -2.96 22.62 -5.53
CA ASP A 38 -1.59 22.78 -5.01
C ASP A 38 -1.04 21.54 -4.28
N ALA A 39 -1.76 20.42 -4.33
CA ALA A 39 -1.28 19.20 -3.70
C ALA A 39 -0.20 18.54 -4.57
N SER A 40 0.84 18.03 -3.93
CA SER A 40 1.87 17.21 -4.57
C SER A 40 2.14 15.97 -3.73
N VAL A 41 2.50 14.87 -4.40
CA VAL A 41 2.84 13.59 -3.77
C VAL A 41 4.06 13.01 -4.47
N GLU A 42 5.04 12.57 -3.69
CA GLU A 42 6.18 11.80 -4.18
C GLU A 42 5.86 10.30 -4.08
N ALA A 43 5.91 9.58 -5.21
CA ALA A 43 5.77 8.14 -5.24
C ALA A 43 7.15 7.46 -5.22
N ASN A 44 7.31 6.44 -4.37
CA ASN A 44 8.51 5.61 -4.34
C ASN A 44 8.16 4.15 -4.70
N PHE A 45 8.52 3.73 -5.90
CA PHE A 45 8.35 2.35 -6.40
C PHE A 45 9.61 1.48 -6.21
N GLY A 46 10.47 1.83 -5.25
CA GLY A 46 11.72 1.10 -4.96
C GLY A 46 13.00 1.87 -5.30
N HIS A 47 12.89 3.11 -5.79
CA HIS A 47 14.05 3.97 -6.05
C HIS A 47 14.77 4.40 -4.76
N LYS A 48 14.03 4.58 -3.66
CA LYS A 48 14.56 4.90 -2.33
C LYS A 48 14.21 3.80 -1.32
N LYS A 49 14.99 3.67 -0.25
CA LYS A 49 14.67 2.73 0.84
C LYS A 49 13.32 3.07 1.48
N PHE A 50 12.41 2.10 1.54
CA PHE A 50 11.12 2.30 2.20
C PHE A 50 11.30 2.45 3.72
N LYS A 51 10.62 3.44 4.30
CA LYS A 51 10.58 3.66 5.76
C LYS A 51 9.97 2.47 6.53
N TYR A 52 9.04 1.74 5.91
CA TYR A 52 8.40 0.57 6.52
C TYR A 52 9.28 -0.69 6.43
N LEU A 53 9.85 -0.98 5.25
CA LEU A 53 10.68 -2.17 5.08
C LEU A 53 11.87 -2.19 6.04
N SER A 54 12.43 -1.03 6.40
CA SER A 54 13.54 -0.98 7.35
C SER A 54 13.23 -1.53 8.75
N LYS A 55 11.95 -1.65 9.13
CA LYS A 55 11.56 -2.05 10.50
C LYS A 55 10.89 -3.43 10.57
N TYR A 56 10.30 -3.94 9.48
CA TYR A 56 9.47 -5.16 9.52
C TYR A 56 9.89 -6.27 8.54
N LEU A 57 10.96 -6.09 7.76
CA LEU A 57 11.42 -7.12 6.81
C LEU A 57 11.94 -8.40 7.48
N PHE A 58 12.20 -8.41 8.79
CA PHE A 58 12.65 -9.63 9.48
C PHE A 58 11.56 -10.70 9.64
N ASN A 59 10.27 -10.38 9.47
CA ASN A 59 9.18 -11.31 9.78
C ASN A 59 8.18 -11.60 8.65
N ILE A 60 8.35 -11.02 7.45
CA ILE A 60 7.48 -11.35 6.32
C ILE A 60 8.21 -12.37 5.45
N LYS A 61 7.97 -13.66 5.74
CA LYS A 61 8.29 -14.74 4.79
C LYS A 61 7.29 -14.62 3.64
N PHE A 62 7.78 -14.25 2.45
CA PHE A 62 7.02 -14.50 1.23
C PHE A 62 7.07 -16.01 0.99
N GLY A 63 5.92 -16.68 1.11
CA GLY A 63 5.80 -18.09 0.74
C GLY A 63 6.18 -18.27 -0.74
N ALA A 64 6.94 -19.33 -1.02
CA ALA A 64 7.33 -19.72 -2.37
C ALA A 64 6.13 -20.15 -3.22
#